data_AF-A0A6C0IJ30-F1
#
_entry.id   AF-A0A6C0IJ30-F1
#
_cell.length_a   1.000
_cell.length_b   1.000
_cell.length_c   1.000
_cell.angle_alpha   90.00
_cell.angle_beta   90.00
_cell.angle_gamma   90.00
#
_symmetry.space_group_name_H-M   'P 1'
#
loop_
_entity.id
_entity.type
_entity.pdbx_description
1 polymer ?
#
loop_
_entity_poly.entity_id
_entity_poly.type
_entity_poly.pdbx_seq_one_letter_code
_entity_poly.pdbx_strand_id
1 'polypeptide(L)'
;MKYYYLRGTKHKYECNLLQFKSSSSSCGIIIMSKKEDEYRTPHLEYGFYTKETQNINESEFYALFKGLEYALENDMYDLMVEGDSLLVIESIISKKKINLKKPYSDYLEKIKMYISIFNTFGIRYICKERNDEAEYLADVAFTYKKNFETKYFD
;
A
#
# COMPACT_ATOMS: atom_id res chain seq x y z
N MET A 1 3.33 12.60 -12.74
CA MET A 1 3.55 12.81 -11.29
C MET A 1 4.86 12.14 -10.87
N LYS A 2 5.55 12.65 -9.84
CA LYS A 2 6.87 12.16 -9.37
C LYS A 2 6.71 11.37 -8.06
N TYR A 3 7.45 10.28 -7.90
CA TYR A 3 7.57 9.58 -6.62
C TYR A 3 8.42 10.37 -5.62
N TYR A 4 8.07 10.24 -4.35
CA TYR A 4 8.89 10.62 -3.21
C TYR A 4 9.69 9.40 -2.77
N TYR A 5 10.98 9.42 -3.06
CA TYR A 5 11.90 8.36 -2.63
C TYR A 5 12.31 8.62 -1.19
N LEU A 6 12.00 7.67 -0.31
CA LEU A 6 12.38 7.71 1.09
C LEU A 6 13.62 6.86 1.36
N ARG A 7 13.93 5.92 0.45
CA ARG A 7 15.10 5.04 0.54
C ARG A 7 15.55 4.55 -0.84
N GLY A 8 16.85 4.25 -0.95
CA GLY A 8 17.46 3.63 -2.12
C GLY A 8 17.67 4.55 -3.31
N THR A 9 18.15 3.97 -4.42
CA THR A 9 18.41 4.63 -5.69
C THR A 9 17.16 4.68 -6.59
N LYS A 10 17.11 5.60 -7.56
CA LYS A 10 15.92 5.88 -8.38
C LYS A 10 15.71 4.90 -9.55
N HIS A 11 15.71 3.59 -9.30
CA HIS A 11 15.43 2.55 -10.30
C HIS A 11 13.96 2.10 -10.27
N LYS A 12 12.99 3.03 -10.37
CA LYS A 12 11.54 2.74 -10.24
C LYS A 12 10.99 1.61 -11.14
N TYR A 13 11.68 1.32 -12.25
CA TYR A 13 11.28 0.29 -13.20
C TYR A 13 11.66 -1.12 -12.71
N GLU A 14 12.64 -1.21 -11.82
CA GLU A 14 13.11 -2.45 -11.18
C GLU A 14 12.40 -2.74 -9.84
N CYS A 15 11.41 -1.92 -9.47
CA CYS A 15 10.64 -2.08 -8.25
C CYS A 15 9.28 -2.68 -8.53
N ASN A 16 8.82 -3.56 -7.65
CA ASN A 16 7.42 -3.96 -7.59
C ASN A 16 6.54 -2.75 -7.25
N LEU A 17 5.27 -2.77 -7.65
CA LEU A 17 4.32 -1.70 -7.38
C LEU A 17 3.22 -2.22 -6.47
N LEU A 18 3.14 -1.67 -5.27
CA LEU A 18 2.03 -1.86 -4.35
C LEU A 18 1.00 -0.74 -4.53
N GLN A 19 -0.25 -1.11 -4.74
CA GLN A 19 -1.40 -0.21 -4.60
C GLN A 19 -2.26 -0.66 -3.43
N PHE A 20 -2.78 0.31 -2.66
CA PHE A 20 -3.63 0.03 -1.51
C PHE A 20 -4.88 0.91 -1.50
N LYS A 21 -5.98 0.36 -1.00
CA LYS A 21 -7.22 1.09 -0.76
C LYS A 21 -7.97 0.52 0.43
N SER A 22 -8.89 1.31 0.99
CA SER A 22 -9.92 0.79 1.87
C SER A 22 -11.32 1.20 1.43
N SER A 23 -12.29 0.35 1.75
CA SER A 23 -13.72 0.60 1.62
C SER A 23 -14.38 0.26 2.95
N SER A 24 -14.76 1.28 3.72
CA SER A 24 -15.24 1.11 5.11
C SER A 24 -14.22 0.37 6.00
N SER A 25 -14.57 -0.79 6.55
CA SER A 25 -13.69 -1.66 7.35
C SER A 25 -13.01 -2.77 6.54
N SER A 26 -12.93 -2.63 5.22
CA SER A 26 -12.22 -3.57 4.35
C SER A 26 -11.05 -2.89 3.65
N CYS A 27 -10.05 -3.67 3.29
CA CYS A 27 -8.86 -3.22 2.59
C CYS A 27 -8.63 -4.07 1.35
N GLY A 28 -8.13 -3.42 0.30
CA GLY A 28 -7.67 -4.06 -0.92
C GLY A 28 -6.23 -3.67 -1.19
N ILE A 29 -5.42 -4.66 -1.56
CA ILE A 29 -4.00 -4.49 -1.85
C ILE A 29 -3.70 -5.30 -3.11
N ILE A 30 -3.03 -4.68 -4.06
CA ILE A 30 -2.44 -5.38 -5.19
C ILE A 30 -0.95 -5.08 -5.24
N ILE A 31 -0.14 -6.11 -5.44
CA ILE A 31 1.29 -5.99 -5.67
C ILE A 31 1.58 -6.51 -7.06
N MET A 32 2.00 -5.59 -7.92
CA MET A 32 2.33 -5.82 -9.32
C MET A 32 3.84 -6.00 -9.49
N SER A 33 4.20 -6.82 -10.48
CA SER A 33 5.58 -7.06 -10.91
C SER A 33 6.31 -5.79 -11.30
N LYS A 34 7.64 -5.90 -11.38
CA LYS A 34 8.52 -4.89 -11.97
C LYS A 34 8.05 -4.56 -13.39
N LYS A 35 8.40 -3.37 -13.88
CA LYS A 35 7.92 -2.93 -15.18
C LYS A 35 8.78 -3.54 -16.29
N GLU A 36 8.21 -4.46 -17.06
CA GLU A 36 8.82 -5.09 -18.24
C GLU A 36 8.08 -4.65 -19.51
N ASP A 37 8.80 -4.12 -20.51
CA ASP A 37 8.25 -3.69 -21.82
C ASP A 37 6.95 -2.86 -21.76
N GLU A 38 6.86 -2.00 -20.75
CA GLU A 38 5.76 -1.11 -20.41
C GLU A 38 4.63 -1.67 -19.52
N TYR A 39 4.61 -2.98 -19.29
CA TYR A 39 3.56 -3.67 -18.55
C TYR A 39 3.99 -4.03 -17.13
N ARG A 40 2.99 -4.22 -16.27
CA ARG A 40 3.14 -4.90 -14.99
C ARG A 40 2.05 -5.97 -14.93
N THR A 41 2.34 -7.06 -14.26
CA THR A 41 1.43 -8.18 -14.05
C THR A 41 1.16 -8.31 -12.55
N PRO A 42 -0.05 -8.70 -12.12
CA PRO A 42 -0.31 -9.00 -10.72
C PRO A 42 0.59 -10.14 -10.23
N HIS A 43 1.28 -9.95 -9.12
CA HIS A 43 1.94 -11.03 -8.37
C HIS A 43 1.10 -11.48 -7.20
N LEU A 44 0.47 -10.53 -6.50
CA LEU A 44 -0.35 -10.77 -5.33
C LEU A 44 -1.57 -9.86 -5.33
N GLU A 45 -2.72 -10.43 -5.02
CA GLU A 45 -3.95 -9.69 -4.74
C GLU A 45 -4.50 -10.10 -3.38
N TYR A 46 -4.79 -9.11 -2.53
CA TYR A 46 -5.40 -9.32 -1.23
C TYR A 46 -6.66 -8.47 -1.09
N GLY A 47 -7.73 -9.09 -0.63
CA GLY A 47 -8.88 -8.39 -0.09
C GLY A 47 -9.18 -8.93 1.30
N PHE A 48 -9.35 -8.06 2.28
CA PHE A 48 -9.68 -8.50 3.63
C PHE A 48 -10.59 -7.54 4.37
N TYR A 49 -11.47 -8.11 5.19
CA TYR A 49 -12.30 -7.40 6.13
C TYR A 49 -11.64 -7.40 7.51
N THR A 50 -11.56 -6.23 8.15
CA THR A 50 -10.97 -6.09 9.48
C THR A 50 -11.93 -5.40 10.43
N LYS A 51 -11.86 -5.76 11.72
CA LYS A 51 -12.53 -5.04 12.81
C LYS A 51 -11.54 -4.24 13.67
N GLU A 52 -10.27 -4.20 13.26
CA GLU A 52 -9.20 -3.53 14.01
C GLU A 52 -9.21 -2.01 13.81
N THR A 53 -9.94 -1.50 12.81
CA THR A 53 -10.00 -0.08 12.46
C THR A 53 -11.38 0.50 12.77
N GLN A 54 -11.41 1.76 13.20
CA GLN A 54 -12.66 2.44 13.59
C GLN A 54 -13.27 3.28 12.47
N ASN A 55 -12.47 3.67 11.48
CA ASN A 55 -12.88 4.55 10.38
C ASN A 55 -12.03 4.29 9.14
N ILE A 56 -12.44 4.90 8.02
CA ILE A 56 -11.80 4.71 6.72
C ILE A 56 -10.32 5.16 6.70
N ASN A 57 -9.97 6.23 7.41
CA ASN A 57 -8.59 6.71 7.44
C ASN A 57 -7.69 5.68 8.13
N GLU A 58 -8.14 5.12 9.26
CA GLU A 58 -7.44 4.02 9.92
C GLU A 58 -7.32 2.79 9.01
N SER A 59 -8.40 2.45 8.28
CA SER A 59 -8.36 1.37 7.28
C SER A 59 -7.36 1.63 6.16
N GLU A 60 -7.18 2.87 5.69
CA GLU A 60 -6.16 3.18 4.67
C GLU A 60 -4.73 3.07 5.22
N PHE A 61 -4.48 3.53 6.45
CA PHE A 61 -3.20 3.28 7.13
C PHE A 61 -2.94 1.78 7.31
N TYR A 62 -3.96 1.04 7.71
CA TYR A 62 -3.90 -0.40 7.92
C TYR A 62 -3.65 -1.16 6.62
N ALA A 63 -4.33 -0.79 5.53
CA ALA A 63 -4.14 -1.36 4.20
C ALA A 63 -2.70 -1.21 3.74
N LEU A 64 -2.12 -0.01 3.89
CA LEU A 64 -0.71 0.19 3.56
C LEU A 64 0.21 -0.64 4.47
N PHE A 65 0.00 -0.61 5.79
CA PHE A 65 0.79 -1.41 6.73
C PHE A 65 0.81 -2.89 6.34
N LYS A 66 -0.36 -3.48 6.06
CA LYS A 66 -0.48 -4.86 5.62
C LYS A 66 0.16 -5.11 4.26
N GLY A 67 0.04 -4.18 3.31
CA GLY A 67 0.67 -4.34 2.01
C GLY A 67 2.20 -4.34 2.10
N LEU A 68 2.77 -3.52 2.98
CA LEU A 68 4.20 -3.57 3.27
C LEU A 68 4.61 -4.90 3.91
N GLU A 69 3.80 -5.42 4.83
CA GLU A 69 3.99 -6.76 5.42
C GLU A 69 4.05 -7.84 4.34
N TYR A 70 3.04 -7.89 3.47
CA TYR A 70 2.93 -8.89 2.42
C TYR A 70 4.04 -8.78 1.38
N ALA A 71 4.48 -7.56 1.05
CA ALA A 71 5.65 -7.37 0.19
C ALA A 71 6.91 -7.99 0.82
N LEU A 72 7.16 -7.75 2.11
CA LEU A 72 8.32 -8.30 2.81
C LEU A 72 8.25 -9.82 2.99
N GLU A 73 7.07 -10.36 3.28
CA GLU A 73 6.84 -11.81 3.40
C GLU A 73 7.07 -12.58 2.10
N ASN A 74 7.02 -11.89 0.95
CA ASN A 74 7.31 -12.45 -0.38
C ASN A 74 8.64 -11.93 -0.95
N ASP A 75 9.59 -11.55 -0.07
CA ASP A 75 10.95 -11.15 -0.43
C ASP A 75 11.06 -9.98 -1.42
N MET A 76 10.08 -9.07 -1.42
CA MET A 76 10.05 -7.92 -2.30
C MET A 76 10.67 -6.70 -1.62
N TYR A 77 11.99 -6.54 -1.76
CA TYR A 77 12.72 -5.46 -1.08
C TYR A 77 12.85 -4.15 -1.87
N ASP A 78 12.41 -4.10 -3.13
CA ASP A 78 12.40 -2.90 -3.96
C ASP A 78 10.96 -2.53 -4.34
N LEU A 79 10.40 -1.52 -3.68
CA LEU A 79 8.96 -1.25 -3.69
C LEU A 79 8.62 0.21 -4.02
N MET A 80 7.70 0.37 -4.98
CA MET A 80 6.97 1.61 -5.19
C MET A 80 5.57 1.46 -4.61
N VAL A 81 5.07 2.50 -3.94
CA VAL A 81 3.76 2.52 -3.30
C VAL A 81 2.90 3.61 -3.92
N GLU A 82 1.66 3.28 -4.20
CA GLU A 82 0.63 4.17 -4.71
C GLU A 82 -0.65 4.05 -3.88
N GLY A 83 -1.28 5.20 -3.64
CA GLY A 83 -2.58 5.27 -3.00
C GLY A 83 -3.22 6.62 -3.26
N ASP A 84 -4.54 6.68 -3.08
CA ASP A 84 -5.36 7.88 -3.29
C ASP A 84 -5.71 8.59 -1.97
N SER A 85 -5.16 8.13 -0.84
CA SER A 85 -5.29 8.79 0.46
C SER A 85 -4.24 9.87 0.66
N LEU A 86 -4.59 11.13 0.41
CA LEU A 86 -3.67 12.25 0.68
C LEU A 86 -3.17 12.24 2.14
N LEU A 87 -4.03 11.91 3.11
CA LEU A 87 -3.65 11.83 4.51
C LEU A 87 -2.53 10.82 4.75
N VAL A 88 -2.68 9.58 4.27
CA VAL A 88 -1.66 8.52 4.45
C VAL A 88 -0.37 8.92 3.73
N ILE A 89 -0.47 9.34 2.46
CA ILE A 89 0.68 9.68 1.63
C ILE A 89 1.48 10.85 2.24
N GLU A 90 0.81 11.94 2.65
CA GLU A 90 1.47 13.11 3.23
C GLU A 90 2.07 12.82 4.62
N SER A 91 1.43 11.95 5.41
CA SER A 91 1.92 11.52 6.72
C SER A 91 3.25 10.78 6.63
N ILE A 92 3.45 10.04 5.54
CA ILE A 92 4.68 9.27 5.30
C ILE A 92 5.79 10.13 4.71
N ILE A 93 5.48 10.98 3.74
CA ILE A 93 6.49 11.83 3.06
C ILE A 93 7.10 12.87 4.03
N SER A 94 6.43 13.17 5.15
CA SER A 94 6.96 14.00 6.24
C SER A 94 7.49 15.38 5.81
N LYS A 95 6.75 16.08 4.93
CA LYS A 95 7.07 17.48 4.59
C LYS A 95 6.72 18.48 5.70
N LYS A 96 5.88 18.08 6.65
CA LYS A 96 5.56 18.80 7.88
C LYS A 96 5.43 17.76 9.00
N LYS A 97 5.83 18.09 10.23
CA LYS A 97 5.48 17.29 11.42
C LYS A 97 3.96 17.33 11.57
N ILE A 98 3.23 16.46 10.87
CA ILE A 98 1.81 16.23 11.14
C ILE A 98 1.80 15.58 12.52
N ASN A 99 1.32 16.31 13.52
CA ASN A 99 1.20 15.81 14.88
C ASN A 99 -0.01 14.87 14.94
N LEU A 100 0.15 13.69 14.35
CA LEU A 100 -0.84 12.64 14.34
C LEU A 100 -1.00 12.11 15.77
N LYS A 101 -2.21 12.20 16.28
CA LYS A 101 -2.57 11.54 17.55
C LYS A 101 -2.81 10.06 17.30
N LYS A 102 -2.84 9.28 18.39
CA LYS A 102 -3.29 7.89 18.34
C LYS A 102 -4.70 7.81 17.71
N PRO A 103 -4.98 6.75 16.93
CA PRO A 103 -4.10 5.60 16.66
C PRO A 103 -3.11 5.81 15.50
N TYR A 104 -3.21 6.89 14.73
CA TYR A 104 -2.43 7.12 13.51
C TYR A 104 -0.90 7.18 13.74
N SER A 105 -0.46 7.67 14.90
CA SER A 105 0.97 7.65 15.29
C SER A 105 1.54 6.23 15.32
N ASP A 106 0.76 5.28 15.87
CA ASP A 106 1.21 3.90 16.08
C ASP A 106 1.30 3.17 14.73
N TYR A 107 0.37 3.44 13.81
CA TYR A 107 0.46 2.97 12.42
C TYR A 107 1.69 3.54 11.70
N LEU A 108 1.93 4.84 11.84
CA LEU A 108 3.05 5.50 11.17
C LEU A 108 4.40 5.00 11.68
N GLU A 109 4.54 4.72 12.98
CA GLU A 109 5.74 4.10 13.56
C GLU A 109 6.01 2.72 12.95
N LYS A 110 5.00 1.84 12.89
CA LYS A 110 5.13 0.52 12.26
C LYS A 110 5.48 0.61 10.78
N ILE A 111 4.78 1.47 10.03
CA ILE A 111 5.05 1.70 8.60
C ILE A 111 6.49 2.18 8.39
N LYS A 112 6.98 3.12 9.22
CA LYS A 112 8.37 3.59 9.13
C LYS A 112 9.38 2.50 9.44
N MET A 113 9.09 1.62 10.40
CA MET A 113 9.93 0.45 10.67
C MET A 113 10.00 -0.45 9.43
N TYR A 114 8.87 -0.73 8.78
CA TYR A 114 8.86 -1.58 7.57
C TYR A 114 9.57 -0.92 6.40
N ILE A 115 9.35 0.40 6.18
CA ILE A 115 10.09 1.20 5.18
C ILE A 115 11.61 1.08 5.38
N SER A 116 12.08 0.94 6.63
CA SER A 116 13.50 0.80 6.94
C SER A 116 14.10 -0.58 6.58
N ILE A 117 13.30 -1.53 6.12
CA ILE A 117 13.74 -2.85 5.70
C ILE A 117 13.99 -2.89 4.19
N PHE A 118 13.19 -2.16 3.39
CA PHE A 118 13.31 -2.13 1.93
C PHE A 118 14.68 -1.58 1.46
N ASN A 119 15.19 -2.09 0.36
CA ASN A 119 16.37 -1.54 -0.33
C ASN A 119 16.00 -0.22 -1.02
N THR A 120 14.90 -0.23 -1.77
CA THR A 120 14.32 0.94 -2.44
C THR A 120 12.88 1.13 -2.01
N PHE A 121 12.53 2.35 -1.61
CA PHE A 121 11.17 2.70 -1.26
C PHE A 121 10.79 4.06 -1.84
N GLY A 122 9.79 4.06 -2.71
CA GLY A 122 9.18 5.28 -3.25
C GLY A 122 7.67 5.27 -3.03
N ILE A 123 7.09 6.43 -2.73
CA ILE A 123 5.65 6.56 -2.54
C ILE A 123 5.11 7.75 -3.33
N ARG A 124 3.89 7.63 -3.88
CA ARG A 124 3.18 8.76 -4.49
C ARG A 124 1.69 8.68 -4.27
N TYR A 125 1.08 9.86 -4.30
CA TYR A 125 -0.35 9.99 -4.50
C TYR A 125 -0.71 9.70 -5.96
N ILE A 126 -1.84 9.03 -6.16
CA ILE A 126 -2.53 8.88 -7.45
C ILE A 126 -4.00 9.30 -7.31
N CYS A 127 -4.62 9.67 -8.42
CA CYS A 127 -6.06 9.92 -8.44
C CYS A 127 -6.83 8.60 -8.30
N LYS A 128 -8.07 8.71 -7.80
CA LYS A 128 -8.91 7.56 -7.45
C LYS A 128 -9.12 6.61 -8.64
N GLU A 129 -9.29 7.16 -9.84
CA GLU A 129 -9.54 6.40 -11.07
C GLU A 129 -8.36 5.52 -11.50
N ARG A 130 -7.20 5.63 -10.84
CA ARG A 130 -6.02 4.80 -11.08
C ARG A 130 -5.78 3.77 -9.96
N ASN A 131 -6.67 3.70 -8.98
CA ASN A 131 -6.60 2.83 -7.82
C ASN A 131 -7.82 1.88 -7.76
N ASP A 132 -8.45 1.65 -8.91
CA ASP A 132 -9.70 0.92 -9.10
C ASP A 132 -9.55 -0.57 -8.78
N GLU A 133 -8.40 -1.18 -9.11
CA GLU A 133 -8.12 -2.58 -8.76
C GLU A 133 -8.08 -2.79 -7.24
N ALA A 134 -7.36 -1.94 -6.51
CA ALA A 134 -7.32 -2.00 -5.05
C ALA A 134 -8.70 -1.66 -4.43
N GLU A 135 -9.47 -0.75 -5.02
CA GLU A 135 -10.84 -0.45 -4.60
C GLU A 135 -11.76 -1.66 -4.79
N TYR A 136 -11.69 -2.32 -5.94
CA TYR A 136 -12.46 -3.53 -6.24
C TYR A 136 -12.21 -4.63 -5.21
N LEU A 137 -10.93 -4.90 -4.87
CA LEU A 137 -10.57 -5.90 -3.86
C LEU A 137 -11.16 -5.57 -2.48
N ALA A 138 -11.12 -4.29 -2.09
CA ALA A 138 -11.74 -3.83 -0.84
C ALA A 138 -13.26 -4.04 -0.87
N ASP A 139 -13.94 -3.60 -1.93
CA ASP A 139 -15.40 -3.71 -2.05
C ASP A 139 -15.88 -5.17 -2.06
N VAL A 140 -15.16 -6.07 -2.72
CA VAL A 140 -15.45 -7.51 -2.67
C VAL A 140 -15.26 -8.04 -1.25
N ALA A 141 -14.17 -7.70 -0.58
CA ALA A 141 -13.92 -8.11 0.80
C ALA A 141 -14.98 -7.58 1.76
N PHE A 142 -15.44 -6.33 1.58
CA PHE A 142 -16.52 -5.74 2.36
C PHE A 142 -17.86 -6.44 2.14
N THR A 143 -18.23 -6.65 0.87
CA THR A 143 -19.50 -7.26 0.47
C THR A 143 -19.66 -8.64 1.09
N TYR A 144 -18.61 -9.44 1.05
CA TYR A 144 -18.62 -10.79 1.60
C TYR A 144 -18.11 -10.90 3.05
N LYS A 145 -17.61 -9.80 3.62
CA LYS A 145 -16.92 -9.75 4.92
C LYS A 145 -15.91 -10.89 5.10
N LYS A 146 -15.10 -11.12 4.06
CA LYS A 146 -14.18 -12.26 3.96
C LYS A 146 -12.75 -11.76 3.73
N ASN A 147 -11.80 -12.67 3.99
CA ASN A 147 -10.40 -12.48 3.66
C ASN A 147 -10.03 -13.44 2.54
N PHE A 148 -9.30 -12.96 1.55
CA PHE A 148 -8.82 -13.75 0.44
C PHE A 148 -7.50 -13.22 -0.08
N GLU A 149 -6.75 -14.12 -0.69
CA GLU A 149 -5.45 -13.90 -1.28
C GLU A 149 -5.37 -14.70 -2.57
N THR A 150 -4.89 -14.07 -3.64
CA THR A 150 -4.52 -14.73 -4.89
C THR A 150 -3.03 -14.54 -5.10
N LYS A 151 -2.29 -15.64 -5.23
CA LYS A 151 -0.88 -15.63 -5.64
C LYS A 151 -0.76 -16.09 -7.09
N TYR A 152 -0.04 -15.31 -7.88
CA TYR A 152 0.28 -15.66 -9.26
C TYR A 152 1.69 -16.26 -9.26
N PHE A 153 1.81 -17.50 -9.75
CA PHE A 153 3.08 -18.16 -9.99
C PHE A 153 3.41 -18.04 -11.47
N ASP A 154 4.67 -17.74 -11.78
CA ASP A 154 5.23 -17.81 -13.14
C ASP A 154 5.45 -19.27 -13.57
#